data_AF-A0A0G2HMH4-F1
#
_entry.id   AF-A0A0G2HMH4-F1
#
_cell.length_a   1.000
_cell.length_b   1.000
_cell.length_c   1.000
_cell.angle_alpha   90.00
_cell.angle_beta   90.00
_cell.angle_gamma   90.00
#
_symmetry.space_group_name_H-M   'P 1'
#
loop_
_entity.id
_entity.type
_entity.pdbx_description
1 polymer ?
#
loop_
_entity_poly.entity_id
_entity_poly.type
_entity_poly.pdbx_seq_one_letter_code
_entity_poly.pdbx_strand_id
1 'polypeptide(L)'
;MLGSGVGIPVQQQDFTTLCAVCRELDHLVVPSRFVKAQQTNGATIHMGLRTVTSHRWLELSWSGEAPRFHPCLPPPRQGAGSTLAQQLHHGLRGLALTALRQPPWERIVQLEFSKRPGAVVERQVVLELMGRHSNLFLMDAGDRIMAMGRQVKPRQSRVRPLGCGDHYSPPPPAPGRWPDRQESCADWQRHLQLAPLPLAQALWQRYGGISPSLARQLCSAAGIDATICVTVLTKPQWQALHQQWQRWLAALETRRFQFQLAGDQGYRVWPAPPAAQGSADPTDGSDHGLGLALAAFHGRHLRHARLQRDQQRLVQALRKAMAGEQRLRDDLHQRLSAVADHATLQRRADGLMCRPDLQRSGLTTLVVADPMGGPEASVPLDPETTILANAQRLYQKARKLRRSRQVLEPRLAGHSQRLARLESAHEQFLLHWSSAPPDQQQALLEELEDELRELDLMRSRTVVSPARTTTSQPLQLHSPGGLRLLVGRNSRQNDRISIQEARRGDLWFHAQELPGSHVVLKVSEATGAEEEDVQVAADLAAYFSRARGNSAVAVVSTETRHLQRIPGAGAGVLRFRESHVLWGHPDAVAPLLRSKDPQGQDPSTV
;
A
#
# COMPACT_ATOMS: atom_id res chain seq x y z
N MET A 1 18.31 -0.36 -8.59
CA MET A 1 17.49 -0.39 -9.83
C MET A 1 16.03 -0.16 -9.45
N LEU A 2 15.55 1.06 -9.64
CA LEU A 2 14.18 1.47 -9.34
C LEU A 2 13.29 0.98 -10.50
N GLY A 3 12.67 -0.18 -10.30
CA GLY A 3 11.67 -0.71 -11.22
C GLY A 3 10.51 0.27 -11.36
N SER A 4 10.17 0.57 -12.60
CA SER A 4 9.04 1.38 -13.04
C SER A 4 7.76 1.04 -12.27
N GLY A 5 7.14 2.07 -11.68
CA GLY A 5 5.94 2.01 -10.86
C GLY A 5 4.64 1.66 -11.59
N VAL A 6 4.67 0.70 -12.51
CA VAL A 6 3.48 0.02 -13.02
C VAL A 6 3.47 -1.35 -12.38
N GLY A 7 2.69 -1.52 -11.31
CA GLY A 7 2.47 -2.83 -10.71
C GLY A 7 2.05 -3.80 -11.81
N ILE A 8 2.90 -4.78 -12.11
CA ILE A 8 2.61 -5.79 -13.12
C ILE A 8 1.32 -6.49 -12.69
N PRO A 9 0.30 -6.57 -13.56
CA PRO A 9 -0.97 -7.16 -13.17
C PRO A 9 -0.76 -8.63 -12.84
N VAL A 10 -1.27 -9.05 -11.67
CA VAL A 10 -1.26 -10.44 -11.21
C VAL A 10 -1.89 -11.32 -12.29
N GLN A 11 -1.26 -12.46 -12.60
CA GLN A 11 -1.80 -13.43 -13.54
C GLN A 11 -3.25 -13.77 -13.14
N GLN A 12 -4.19 -13.54 -14.04
CA GLN A 12 -5.61 -13.84 -13.82
C GLN A 12 -5.87 -15.33 -14.00
N GLN A 13 -6.87 -15.85 -13.30
CA GLN A 13 -7.36 -17.20 -13.54
C GLN A 13 -7.96 -17.30 -14.93
N ASP A 14 -7.32 -18.10 -15.78
CA ASP A 14 -7.79 -18.42 -17.11
C ASP A 14 -8.64 -19.68 -17.12
N PHE A 15 -9.12 -20.06 -18.31
CA PHE A 15 -9.95 -21.27 -18.48
C PHE A 15 -9.26 -22.51 -17.93
N THR A 16 -7.96 -22.68 -18.22
CA THR A 16 -7.16 -23.82 -17.76
C THR A 16 -7.06 -23.86 -16.23
N THR A 17 -6.76 -22.72 -15.60
CA THR A 17 -6.71 -22.59 -14.14
C THR A 17 -8.06 -22.93 -13.52
N LEU A 18 -9.14 -22.41 -14.12
CA LEU A 18 -10.49 -22.64 -13.63
C LEU A 18 -10.90 -24.12 -13.73
N CYS A 19 -10.50 -24.79 -14.82
CA CYS A 19 -10.69 -26.22 -14.99
C CYS A 19 -9.97 -27.03 -13.92
N ALA A 20 -8.71 -26.66 -13.62
CA ALA A 20 -7.92 -27.30 -12.57
C ALA A 20 -8.57 -27.15 -11.19
N VAL A 21 -9.02 -25.94 -10.84
CA VAL A 21 -9.70 -25.68 -9.57
C VAL A 21 -11.05 -26.40 -9.51
N CYS A 22 -11.87 -26.32 -10.57
CA CYS A 22 -13.17 -26.99 -10.58
C CYS A 22 -13.01 -28.51 -10.45
N ARG A 23 -11.99 -29.09 -11.10
CA ARG A 23 -11.69 -30.51 -11.00
C ARG A 23 -11.38 -30.96 -9.58
N GLU A 24 -10.58 -30.17 -8.86
CA GLU A 24 -10.22 -30.42 -7.46
C GLU A 24 -11.44 -30.25 -6.55
N LEU A 25 -12.19 -29.16 -6.72
CA LEU A 25 -13.35 -28.84 -5.89
C LEU A 25 -14.50 -29.81 -6.08
N ASP A 26 -14.74 -30.31 -7.29
CA ASP A 26 -15.78 -31.31 -7.56
C ASP A 26 -15.63 -32.52 -6.62
N HIS A 27 -14.39 -32.96 -6.39
CA HIS A 27 -14.08 -34.06 -5.46
C HIS A 27 -14.14 -33.67 -3.98
N LEU A 28 -13.86 -32.42 -3.65
CA LEU A 28 -13.72 -31.97 -2.26
C LEU A 28 -15.00 -31.43 -1.64
N VAL A 29 -15.91 -30.87 -2.46
CA VAL A 29 -17.11 -30.16 -1.98
C VAL A 29 -18.42 -30.66 -2.57
N VAL A 30 -18.43 -31.61 -3.50
CA VAL A 30 -19.68 -32.17 -4.04
C VAL A 30 -19.86 -33.62 -3.55
N PRO A 31 -21.02 -33.97 -2.93
CA PRO A 31 -22.06 -33.09 -2.44
C PRO A 31 -21.70 -32.45 -1.10
N SER A 32 -22.14 -31.20 -0.86
CA SER A 32 -22.00 -30.53 0.44
C SER A 32 -23.19 -29.66 0.78
N ARG A 33 -23.52 -29.56 2.07
CA ARG A 33 -24.60 -28.68 2.53
C ARG A 33 -24.10 -27.25 2.63
N PHE A 34 -24.88 -26.29 2.11
CA PHE A 34 -24.61 -24.88 2.33
C PHE A 34 -24.80 -24.51 3.81
N VAL A 35 -23.81 -23.83 4.40
CA VAL A 35 -23.83 -23.40 5.80
C VAL A 35 -24.10 -21.89 5.88
N LYS A 36 -23.22 -21.08 5.27
CA LYS A 36 -23.29 -19.62 5.33
C LYS A 36 -22.51 -18.96 4.20
N ALA A 37 -22.83 -17.70 3.95
CA ALA A 37 -22.08 -16.80 3.08
C ALA A 37 -21.55 -15.61 3.90
N GLN A 38 -20.35 -15.12 3.58
CA GLN A 38 -19.72 -13.97 4.23
C GLN A 38 -19.04 -13.09 3.19
N GLN A 39 -19.36 -11.80 3.15
CA GLN A 39 -18.79 -10.86 2.18
C GLN A 39 -17.68 -10.03 2.83
N THR A 40 -16.42 -10.36 2.58
CA THR A 40 -15.27 -9.66 3.19
C THR A 40 -15.00 -8.30 2.57
N ASN A 41 -15.39 -8.09 1.31
CA ASN A 41 -15.27 -6.81 0.61
C ASN A 41 -16.32 -6.70 -0.51
N GLY A 42 -16.39 -5.55 -1.19
CA GLY A 42 -17.39 -5.28 -2.23
C GLY A 42 -17.38 -6.22 -3.46
N ALA A 43 -16.34 -7.03 -3.65
CA ALA A 43 -16.17 -7.91 -4.82
C ALA A 43 -15.73 -9.34 -4.48
N THR A 44 -15.87 -9.79 -3.22
CA THR A 44 -15.49 -11.13 -2.77
C THR A 44 -16.51 -11.66 -1.77
N ILE A 45 -17.02 -12.86 -2.02
CA ILE A 45 -17.84 -13.61 -1.07
C ILE A 45 -17.18 -14.94 -0.75
N HIS A 46 -17.28 -15.34 0.51
CA HIS A 46 -16.83 -16.63 0.98
C HIS A 46 -18.04 -17.50 1.29
N MET A 47 -18.04 -18.71 0.76
CA MET A 47 -19.11 -19.68 0.96
C MET A 47 -18.62 -20.83 1.83
N GLY A 48 -19.27 -21.03 2.98
CA GLY A 48 -19.03 -22.15 3.88
C GLY A 48 -19.88 -23.34 3.47
N LEU A 49 -19.23 -24.46 3.17
CA LEU A 49 -19.81 -25.71 2.72
C LEU A 49 -19.42 -26.84 3.66
N ARG A 50 -20.39 -27.67 4.06
CA ARG A 50 -20.16 -28.80 4.98
C ARG A 50 -20.37 -30.12 4.26
N THR A 51 -19.29 -30.88 4.10
CA THR A 51 -19.35 -32.30 3.72
C THR A 51 -19.63 -33.15 4.96
N VAL A 52 -19.71 -34.47 4.79
CA VAL A 52 -19.86 -35.41 5.91
C VAL A 52 -18.67 -35.35 6.86
N THR A 53 -17.46 -35.11 6.34
CA THR A 53 -16.19 -35.21 7.07
C THR A 53 -15.55 -33.86 7.39
N SER A 54 -15.88 -32.80 6.66
CA SER A 54 -15.16 -31.53 6.77
C SER A 54 -16.03 -30.31 6.50
N HIS A 55 -15.62 -29.18 7.06
CA HIS A 55 -16.15 -27.87 6.72
C HIS A 55 -15.12 -27.14 5.86
N ARG A 56 -15.51 -26.81 4.63
CA ARG A 56 -14.65 -26.17 3.63
C ARG A 56 -15.18 -24.79 3.30
N TRP A 57 -14.26 -23.90 2.92
CA TRP A 57 -14.60 -22.55 2.48
C TRP A 57 -14.15 -22.35 1.05
N LEU A 58 -15.01 -21.72 0.26
CA LEU A 58 -14.71 -21.30 -1.10
C LEU A 58 -14.67 -19.79 -1.16
N GLU A 59 -13.70 -19.24 -1.87
CA GLU A 59 -13.65 -17.83 -2.21
C GLU A 59 -14.16 -17.62 -3.63
N LEU A 60 -15.21 -16.82 -3.78
CA LEU A 60 -15.78 -16.40 -5.06
C LEU A 60 -15.56 -14.90 -5.19
N SER A 61 -14.63 -14.49 -6.04
CA SER A 61 -14.35 -13.07 -6.25
C SER A 61 -14.53 -12.65 -7.69
N TRP A 62 -15.33 -11.61 -7.87
CA TRP A 62 -15.54 -10.90 -9.12
C TRP A 62 -14.78 -9.55 -9.13
N SER A 63 -13.64 -9.49 -8.45
CA SER A 63 -12.77 -8.30 -8.44
C SER A 63 -12.29 -8.00 -9.85
N GLY A 64 -12.30 -6.73 -10.23
CA GLY A 64 -11.81 -6.30 -11.55
C GLY A 64 -10.30 -6.48 -11.75
N GLU A 65 -9.54 -6.56 -10.65
CA GLU A 65 -8.08 -6.74 -10.67
C GLU A 65 -7.70 -8.21 -10.91
N ALA A 66 -8.22 -9.10 -10.06
CA ALA A 66 -7.95 -10.53 -10.11
C ALA A 66 -9.23 -11.30 -9.72
N PRO A 67 -10.13 -11.55 -10.68
CA PRO A 67 -11.28 -12.42 -10.44
C PRO A 67 -10.78 -13.84 -10.23
N ARG A 68 -11.36 -14.55 -9.27
CA ARG A 68 -10.84 -15.83 -8.81
C ARG A 68 -11.90 -16.71 -8.15
N PHE A 69 -11.68 -17.99 -8.28
CA PHE A 69 -12.40 -19.07 -7.62
C PHE A 69 -11.36 -20.08 -7.10
N HIS A 70 -11.39 -20.38 -5.81
CA HIS A 70 -10.52 -21.41 -5.19
C HIS A 70 -11.00 -21.73 -3.76
N PRO A 71 -10.60 -22.86 -3.17
CA PRO A 71 -10.75 -23.08 -1.73
C PRO A 71 -9.95 -22.03 -0.95
N CYS A 72 -10.40 -21.71 0.26
CA CYS A 72 -9.68 -20.81 1.16
C CYS A 72 -9.76 -21.33 2.60
N LEU A 73 -8.89 -20.79 3.45
CA LEU A 73 -9.03 -20.95 4.90
C LEU A 73 -10.30 -20.21 5.39
N PRO A 74 -10.83 -20.57 6.57
CA PRO A 74 -11.98 -19.86 7.14
C PRO A 74 -11.72 -18.34 7.20
N PRO A 75 -12.57 -17.52 6.56
CA PRO A 75 -12.40 -16.08 6.57
C PRO A 75 -12.64 -15.50 7.97
N PRO A 76 -12.09 -14.30 8.26
CA PRO A 76 -12.43 -13.59 9.49
C PRO A 76 -13.94 -13.37 9.59
N ARG A 77 -14.49 -13.38 10.81
CA ARG A 77 -15.94 -13.23 11.08
C ARG A 77 -16.42 -11.79 10.86
N GLN A 78 -16.31 -11.29 9.64
CA GLN A 78 -16.74 -9.96 9.22
C GLN A 78 -17.68 -10.06 8.00
N GLY A 79 -18.53 -9.05 7.79
CA GLY A 79 -19.30 -8.91 6.55
C GLY A 79 -20.48 -9.88 6.34
N ALA A 80 -20.88 -10.62 7.38
CA ALA A 80 -22.08 -11.47 7.36
C ALA A 80 -23.39 -10.66 7.20
N GLY A 81 -23.37 -9.36 7.52
CA GLY A 81 -24.52 -8.46 7.40
C GLY A 81 -24.68 -7.77 6.05
N SER A 82 -23.86 -8.09 5.03
CA SER A 82 -24.05 -7.51 3.69
C SER A 82 -25.33 -8.03 3.04
N THR A 83 -26.02 -7.18 2.27
CA THR A 83 -27.27 -7.54 1.59
C THR A 83 -27.10 -8.77 0.68
N LEU A 84 -26.00 -8.83 -0.08
CA LEU A 84 -25.72 -9.97 -0.96
C LEU A 84 -25.46 -11.26 -0.18
N ALA A 85 -24.68 -11.21 0.91
CA ALA A 85 -24.46 -12.40 1.74
C ALA A 85 -25.75 -12.88 2.41
N GLN A 86 -26.62 -11.96 2.84
CA GLN A 86 -27.94 -12.29 3.38
C GLN A 86 -28.86 -12.91 2.32
N GLN A 87 -28.88 -12.36 1.11
CA GLN A 87 -29.66 -12.91 -0.01
C GLN A 87 -29.19 -14.31 -0.40
N LEU A 88 -27.87 -14.55 -0.49
CA LEU A 88 -27.32 -15.89 -0.70
C LEU A 88 -27.63 -16.82 0.46
N HIS A 89 -27.53 -16.33 1.70
CA HIS A 89 -27.84 -17.14 2.87
C HIS A 89 -29.31 -17.57 2.88
N HIS A 90 -30.24 -16.65 2.62
CA HIS A 90 -31.66 -16.94 2.55
C HIS A 90 -32.02 -17.83 1.35
N GLY A 91 -31.46 -17.53 0.18
CA GLY A 91 -31.74 -18.25 -1.06
C GLY A 91 -31.22 -19.68 -1.09
N LEU A 92 -30.09 -19.96 -0.43
CA LEU A 92 -29.44 -21.28 -0.42
C LEU A 92 -29.70 -22.07 0.87
N ARG A 93 -30.48 -21.52 1.82
CA ARG A 93 -30.72 -22.15 3.12
C ARG A 93 -31.39 -23.52 2.94
N GLY A 94 -30.76 -24.54 3.52
CA GLY A 94 -31.30 -25.91 3.49
C GLY A 94 -31.01 -26.68 2.20
N LEU A 95 -30.36 -26.06 1.22
CA LEU A 95 -29.92 -26.73 0.00
C LEU A 95 -28.50 -27.30 0.16
N ALA A 96 -28.20 -28.29 -0.67
CA ALA A 96 -26.88 -28.85 -0.86
C ALA A 96 -26.35 -28.51 -2.25
N LEU A 97 -25.06 -28.19 -2.35
CA LEU A 97 -24.33 -28.17 -3.60
C LEU A 97 -24.29 -29.61 -4.14
N THR A 98 -24.88 -29.82 -5.31
CA THR A 98 -25.01 -31.14 -5.93
C THR A 98 -24.23 -31.29 -7.21
N ALA A 99 -23.83 -30.18 -7.84
CA ALA A 99 -22.96 -30.19 -9.01
C ALA A 99 -22.15 -28.90 -9.09
N LEU A 100 -20.92 -29.04 -9.58
CA LEU A 100 -20.05 -27.95 -9.97
C LEU A 100 -19.77 -28.08 -11.48
N ARG A 101 -20.25 -27.13 -12.28
CA ARG A 101 -20.09 -27.15 -13.73
C ARG A 101 -19.28 -25.96 -14.22
N GLN A 102 -18.49 -26.21 -15.25
CA GLN A 102 -17.81 -25.18 -16.02
C GLN A 102 -18.24 -25.35 -17.49
N PRO A 103 -18.91 -24.35 -18.10
CA PRO A 103 -19.21 -24.41 -19.52
C PRO A 103 -17.92 -24.54 -20.36
N PRO A 104 -17.93 -25.31 -21.47
CA PRO A 104 -16.74 -25.53 -22.28
C PRO A 104 -16.12 -24.22 -22.77
N TRP A 105 -14.80 -24.09 -22.65
CA TRP A 105 -14.01 -22.94 -23.12
C TRP A 105 -14.38 -21.58 -22.53
N GLU A 106 -15.22 -21.55 -21.50
CA GLU A 106 -15.67 -20.34 -20.84
C GLU A 106 -15.09 -20.21 -19.42
N ARG A 107 -14.84 -18.96 -19.00
CA ARG A 107 -14.38 -18.65 -17.63
C ARG A 107 -15.57 -18.42 -16.70
N ILE A 108 -16.51 -19.36 -16.71
CA ILE A 108 -17.76 -19.33 -15.94
C ILE A 108 -17.81 -20.56 -15.05
N VAL A 109 -18.18 -20.38 -13.78
CA VAL A 109 -18.45 -21.48 -12.85
C VAL A 109 -19.91 -21.45 -12.47
N GLN A 110 -20.56 -22.61 -12.51
CA GLN A 110 -21.94 -22.82 -12.11
C GLN A 110 -21.98 -23.79 -10.93
N LEU A 111 -22.49 -23.32 -9.80
CA LEU A 111 -22.75 -24.13 -8.62
C LEU A 111 -24.25 -24.43 -8.55
N GLU A 112 -24.62 -25.70 -8.68
CA GLU A 112 -26.01 -26.16 -8.68
C GLU A 112 -26.43 -26.62 -7.29
N PHE A 113 -27.51 -26.03 -6.77
CA PHE A 113 -28.04 -26.33 -5.44
C PHE A 113 -29.42 -26.98 -5.52
N SER A 114 -29.59 -28.08 -4.80
CA SER A 114 -30.85 -28.81 -4.70
C SER A 114 -31.01 -29.41 -3.29
N LYS A 115 -32.20 -29.95 -2.98
CA LYS A 115 -32.47 -30.55 -1.66
C LYS A 115 -31.64 -31.81 -1.39
N ARG A 116 -31.36 -32.58 -2.44
CA ARG A 116 -30.59 -33.83 -2.40
C ARG A 116 -29.96 -34.10 -3.77
N PRO A 117 -28.82 -34.81 -3.83
CA PRO A 117 -28.23 -35.25 -5.10
C PRO A 117 -29.27 -35.93 -6.00
N GLY A 118 -29.31 -35.55 -7.29
CA GLY A 118 -30.26 -36.05 -8.28
C GLY A 118 -31.66 -35.41 -8.26
N ALA A 119 -31.95 -34.51 -7.32
CA ALA A 119 -33.16 -33.69 -7.37
C ALA A 119 -33.05 -32.55 -8.40
N VAL A 120 -34.18 -31.96 -8.75
CA VAL A 120 -34.24 -30.77 -9.61
C VAL A 120 -33.44 -29.63 -8.95
N VAL A 121 -32.65 -28.92 -9.76
CA VAL A 121 -31.88 -27.75 -9.32
C VAL A 121 -32.87 -26.65 -8.92
N GLU A 122 -32.85 -26.26 -7.65
CA GLU A 122 -33.73 -25.20 -7.13
C GLU A 122 -33.07 -23.82 -7.24
N ARG A 123 -31.74 -23.77 -7.11
CA ARG A 123 -30.96 -22.55 -7.19
C ARG A 123 -29.63 -22.80 -7.89
N GLN A 124 -29.15 -21.78 -8.59
CA GLN A 124 -27.83 -21.81 -9.20
C GLN A 124 -27.05 -20.55 -8.81
N VAL A 125 -25.78 -20.72 -8.48
CA VAL A 125 -24.84 -19.60 -8.33
C VAL A 125 -23.89 -19.61 -9.52
N VAL A 126 -23.84 -18.50 -10.25
CA VAL A 126 -23.00 -18.34 -11.44
C VAL A 126 -21.93 -17.30 -11.16
N LEU A 127 -20.66 -17.66 -11.36
CA LEU A 127 -19.51 -16.78 -11.22
C LEU A 127 -18.83 -16.61 -12.59
N GLU A 128 -18.78 -15.38 -13.07
CA GLU A 128 -18.10 -15.00 -14.32
C GLU A 128 -16.74 -14.38 -14.00
N LEU A 129 -15.66 -14.93 -14.55
CA LEU A 129 -14.28 -14.43 -14.35
C LEU A 129 -13.80 -13.69 -15.62
N MET A 130 -14.36 -12.52 -15.87
CA MET A 130 -14.14 -11.70 -17.08
C MET A 130 -13.39 -10.39 -16.79
N GLY A 131 -12.40 -10.42 -15.90
CA GLY A 131 -11.64 -9.24 -15.48
C GLY A 131 -12.55 -8.16 -14.90
N ARG A 132 -12.54 -6.95 -15.46
CA ARG A 132 -13.40 -5.83 -15.02
C ARG A 132 -14.90 -6.10 -15.18
N HIS A 133 -15.29 -7.03 -16.05
CA HIS A 133 -16.67 -7.43 -16.29
C HIS A 133 -17.10 -8.65 -15.47
N SER A 134 -16.23 -9.17 -14.61
CA SER A 134 -16.56 -10.28 -13.71
C SER A 134 -17.76 -9.96 -12.85
N ASN A 135 -18.58 -10.96 -12.58
CA ASN A 135 -19.77 -10.80 -11.76
C ASN A 135 -20.16 -12.12 -11.08
N LEU A 136 -21.04 -12.01 -10.09
CA LEU A 136 -21.64 -13.14 -9.39
C LEU A 136 -23.16 -13.02 -9.49
N PHE A 137 -23.85 -14.12 -9.74
CA PHE A 137 -25.30 -14.18 -9.80
C PHE A 137 -25.83 -15.33 -8.94
N LEU A 138 -26.94 -15.07 -8.25
CA LEU A 138 -27.80 -16.10 -7.67
C LEU A 138 -29.06 -16.16 -8.52
N MET A 139 -29.42 -17.35 -9.00
CA MET A 139 -30.54 -17.57 -9.89
C MET A 139 -31.52 -18.58 -9.29
N ASP A 140 -32.80 -18.44 -9.67
CA ASP A 140 -33.83 -19.43 -9.40
C ASP A 140 -33.80 -20.60 -10.42
N ALA A 141 -34.78 -21.50 -10.33
CA ALA A 141 -34.89 -22.64 -11.24
C ALA A 141 -35.31 -22.26 -12.68
N GLY A 142 -35.74 -21.01 -12.91
CA GLY A 142 -36.14 -20.49 -14.22
C GLY A 142 -35.13 -19.48 -14.80
N ASP A 143 -33.88 -19.56 -14.38
CA ASP A 143 -32.77 -18.69 -14.78
C ASP A 143 -33.01 -17.19 -14.51
N ARG A 144 -33.88 -16.84 -13.55
CA ARG A 144 -34.08 -15.44 -13.15
C ARG A 144 -33.08 -15.04 -12.08
N ILE A 145 -32.48 -13.86 -12.24
CA ILE A 145 -31.49 -13.32 -11.32
C ILE A 145 -32.18 -12.82 -10.05
N MET A 146 -31.93 -13.49 -8.92
CA MET A 146 -32.44 -13.12 -7.61
C MET A 146 -31.54 -12.10 -6.90
N ALA A 147 -30.22 -12.29 -7.03
CA ALA A 147 -29.21 -11.42 -6.43
C ALA A 147 -27.95 -11.40 -7.30
N MET A 148 -27.17 -10.33 -7.19
CA MET A 148 -25.96 -10.15 -8.00
C MET A 148 -24.86 -9.36 -7.29
N GLY A 149 -23.61 -9.62 -7.68
CA GLY A 149 -22.44 -8.92 -7.16
C GLY A 149 -22.30 -7.49 -7.65
N ARG A 150 -22.67 -7.24 -8.92
CA ARG A 150 -22.65 -5.93 -9.55
C ARG A 150 -23.84 -5.77 -10.49
N GLN A 151 -24.63 -4.72 -10.29
CA GLN A 151 -25.69 -4.37 -11.24
C GLN A 151 -25.10 -3.72 -12.50
N VAL A 152 -25.53 -4.17 -13.68
CA VAL A 152 -25.05 -3.65 -14.97
C VAL A 152 -26.17 -2.83 -15.61
N LYS A 153 -26.03 -1.51 -15.57
CA LYS A 153 -27.04 -0.61 -16.13
C LYS A 153 -26.88 -0.50 -17.67
N PRO A 154 -27.96 -0.18 -18.43
CA PRO A 154 -27.89 0.00 -19.88
C PRO A 154 -26.85 1.04 -20.35
N ARG A 155 -26.53 2.03 -19.51
CA ARG A 155 -25.48 3.02 -19.79
C ARG A 155 -24.06 2.44 -19.73
N GLN A 156 -23.84 1.35 -19.00
CA GLN A 156 -22.53 0.71 -18.81
C GLN A 156 -22.30 -0.43 -19.81
N SER A 157 -23.37 -1.11 -20.22
CA SER A 157 -23.33 -2.11 -21.29
C SER A 157 -24.61 -2.03 -22.09
N ARG A 158 -24.49 -1.70 -23.38
CA ARG A 158 -25.61 -1.80 -24.32
C ARG A 158 -25.86 -3.24 -24.77
N VAL A 159 -24.84 -4.09 -24.65
CA VAL A 159 -24.87 -5.48 -25.13
C VAL A 159 -25.60 -6.40 -24.15
N ARG A 160 -25.44 -6.17 -22.84
CA ARG A 160 -25.97 -7.05 -21.79
C ARG A 160 -26.24 -6.27 -20.50
N PRO A 161 -27.33 -5.48 -20.42
CA PRO A 161 -27.81 -4.95 -19.14
C PRO A 161 -28.38 -6.10 -18.30
N LEU A 162 -28.06 -6.12 -17.00
CA LEU A 162 -28.56 -7.13 -16.06
C LEU A 162 -28.91 -6.49 -14.72
N GLY A 163 -30.11 -6.78 -14.23
CA GLY A 163 -30.61 -6.47 -12.91
C GLY A 163 -31.31 -7.67 -12.25
N CYS A 164 -31.73 -7.48 -11.01
CA CYS A 164 -32.56 -8.48 -10.32
C CYS A 164 -33.93 -8.58 -11.00
N GLY A 165 -34.41 -9.80 -11.22
CA GLY A 165 -35.67 -10.12 -11.91
C GLY A 165 -35.50 -10.46 -13.39
N ASP A 166 -34.39 -10.05 -14.01
CA ASP A 166 -34.08 -10.36 -15.40
C ASP A 166 -33.69 -11.83 -15.57
N HIS A 167 -33.89 -12.38 -16.77
CA HIS A 167 -33.35 -13.69 -17.14
C HIS A 167 -31.85 -13.58 -17.42
N TYR A 168 -31.09 -14.53 -16.89
CA TYR A 168 -29.67 -14.61 -17.15
C TYR A 168 -29.41 -15.00 -18.62
N SER A 169 -28.58 -14.20 -19.27
CA SER A 169 -27.94 -14.54 -20.54
C SER A 169 -26.44 -14.72 -20.28
N PRO A 170 -25.72 -15.69 -20.86
CA PRO A 170 -24.27 -15.77 -20.72
C PRO A 170 -23.56 -14.59 -21.43
N PRO A 171 -22.29 -14.29 -21.09
CA PRO A 171 -21.50 -13.33 -21.86
C PRO A 171 -21.33 -13.80 -23.32
N PRO A 172 -21.09 -12.87 -24.27
CA PRO A 172 -20.76 -13.24 -25.64
C PRO A 172 -19.53 -14.15 -25.67
N PRO A 173 -19.55 -15.22 -26.50
CA PRO A 173 -18.45 -16.16 -26.57
C PRO A 173 -17.17 -15.48 -27.02
N ALA A 174 -16.03 -15.96 -26.52
CA ALA A 174 -14.72 -15.47 -26.95
C ALA A 174 -14.52 -15.71 -28.47
N PRO A 175 -13.89 -14.78 -29.19
CA PRO A 175 -13.58 -14.98 -30.60
C PRO A 175 -12.54 -16.11 -30.77
N GLY A 176 -12.58 -16.77 -31.93
CA GLY A 176 -11.65 -17.84 -32.28
C GLY A 176 -12.27 -19.24 -32.27
N ARG A 177 -11.52 -20.21 -32.79
CA ARG A 177 -11.92 -21.62 -32.81
C ARG A 177 -11.63 -22.25 -31.45
N TRP A 178 -12.43 -23.21 -31.02
CA TRP A 178 -12.06 -24.04 -29.88
C TRP A 178 -10.89 -24.97 -30.24
N PRO A 179 -9.86 -25.07 -29.39
CA PRO A 179 -8.79 -26.04 -29.56
C PRO A 179 -9.32 -27.46 -29.71
N ASP A 180 -8.76 -28.19 -30.68
CA ASP A 180 -9.11 -29.57 -30.98
C ASP A 180 -7.86 -30.43 -30.91
N ARG A 181 -7.91 -31.52 -30.16
CA ARG A 181 -6.79 -32.46 -30.01
C ARG A 181 -6.51 -33.23 -31.31
N GLN A 182 -7.54 -33.46 -32.12
CA GLN A 182 -7.43 -34.20 -33.37
C GLN A 182 -6.84 -33.34 -34.50
N GLU A 183 -6.63 -32.04 -34.27
CA GLU A 183 -6.05 -31.13 -35.26
C GLU A 183 -4.60 -31.49 -35.57
N SER A 184 -4.28 -31.57 -36.87
CA SER A 184 -2.92 -31.85 -37.33
C SER A 184 -2.00 -30.64 -37.11
N CYS A 185 -0.70 -30.87 -36.91
CA CYS A 185 0.29 -29.80 -36.77
C CYS A 185 0.30 -28.85 -37.99
N ALA A 186 0.09 -29.39 -39.19
CA ALA A 186 0.07 -28.60 -40.42
C ALA A 186 -1.16 -27.68 -40.51
N ASP A 187 -2.34 -28.16 -40.12
CA ASP A 187 -3.57 -27.37 -40.13
C ASP A 187 -3.56 -26.31 -39.03
N TRP A 188 -3.10 -26.69 -37.83
CA TRP A 188 -2.88 -25.79 -36.71
C TRP A 188 -1.91 -24.66 -37.06
N GLN A 189 -0.78 -24.99 -37.67
CA GLN A 189 0.19 -24.01 -38.17
C GLN A 189 -0.44 -23.06 -39.20
N ARG A 190 -1.14 -23.60 -40.21
CA ARG A 190 -1.79 -22.80 -41.26
C ARG A 190 -2.79 -21.82 -40.66
N HIS A 191 -3.53 -22.24 -39.64
CA HIS A 191 -4.50 -21.41 -38.94
C HIS A 191 -3.84 -20.24 -38.19
N LEU A 192 -2.73 -20.49 -37.49
CA LEU A 192 -1.99 -19.43 -36.80
C LEU A 192 -1.32 -18.45 -37.77
N GLN A 193 -0.93 -18.91 -38.97
CA GLN A 193 -0.29 -18.09 -40.00
C GLN A 193 -1.25 -17.24 -40.84
N LEU A 194 -2.57 -17.28 -40.58
CA LEU A 194 -3.57 -16.45 -41.29
C LEU A 194 -3.32 -14.94 -41.17
N ALA A 195 -2.56 -14.49 -40.16
CA ALA A 195 -2.07 -13.11 -40.07
C ALA A 195 -0.66 -13.08 -39.49
N PRO A 196 0.20 -12.12 -39.91
CA PRO A 196 1.57 -11.97 -39.41
C PRO A 196 1.59 -11.32 -38.03
N LEU A 197 1.14 -12.08 -37.01
CA LEU A 197 1.10 -11.64 -35.62
C LEU A 197 2.27 -12.25 -34.82
N PRO A 198 2.68 -11.61 -33.70
CA PRO A 198 3.53 -12.25 -32.69
C PRO A 198 2.91 -13.58 -32.23
N LEU A 199 3.75 -14.59 -32.00
CA LEU A 199 3.31 -15.96 -31.74
C LEU A 199 2.31 -16.07 -30.59
N ALA A 200 2.62 -15.47 -29.43
CA ALA A 200 1.69 -15.51 -28.31
C ALA A 200 0.36 -14.82 -28.63
N GLN A 201 0.40 -13.73 -29.41
CA GLN A 201 -0.80 -13.02 -29.85
C GLN A 201 -1.65 -13.85 -30.81
N ALA A 202 -1.02 -14.54 -31.76
CA ALA A 202 -1.71 -15.44 -32.67
C ALA A 202 -2.46 -16.54 -31.90
N LEU A 203 -1.85 -17.14 -30.88
CA LEU A 203 -2.47 -18.20 -30.08
C LEU A 203 -3.77 -17.75 -29.40
N TRP A 204 -3.75 -16.63 -28.66
CA TRP A 204 -4.96 -16.20 -27.91
C TRP A 204 -6.00 -15.46 -28.75
N GLN A 205 -5.65 -14.95 -29.94
CA GLN A 205 -6.63 -14.32 -30.85
C GLN A 205 -7.33 -15.34 -31.75
N ARG A 206 -6.67 -16.44 -32.09
CA ARG A 206 -7.21 -17.45 -33.02
C ARG A 206 -7.94 -18.59 -32.31
N TYR A 207 -7.55 -18.90 -31.07
CA TYR A 207 -8.16 -19.95 -30.29
C TYR A 207 -8.84 -19.44 -29.02
N GLY A 208 -10.06 -19.92 -28.78
CA GLY A 208 -10.84 -19.65 -27.58
C GLY A 208 -10.25 -20.31 -26.33
N GLY A 209 -10.45 -19.68 -25.17
CA GLY A 209 -9.98 -20.20 -23.87
C GLY A 209 -8.48 -20.08 -23.60
N ILE A 210 -7.72 -19.45 -24.50
CA ILE A 210 -6.28 -19.23 -24.31
C ILE A 210 -6.02 -17.85 -23.73
N SER A 211 -5.33 -17.81 -22.60
CA SER A 211 -4.89 -16.56 -21.98
C SER A 211 -3.53 -16.11 -22.53
N PRO A 212 -3.21 -14.81 -22.47
CA PRO A 212 -1.87 -14.32 -22.78
C PRO A 212 -0.77 -14.99 -21.93
N SER A 213 -1.07 -15.34 -20.67
CA SER A 213 -0.16 -16.10 -19.80
C SER A 213 0.07 -17.52 -20.31
N LEU A 214 -0.99 -18.24 -20.67
CA LEU A 214 -0.88 -19.59 -21.22
C LEU A 214 -0.11 -19.58 -22.55
N ALA A 215 -0.41 -18.63 -23.44
CA ALA A 215 0.29 -18.49 -24.71
C ALA A 215 1.81 -18.31 -24.51
N ARG A 216 2.22 -17.43 -23.59
CA ARG A 216 3.64 -17.26 -23.23
C ARG A 216 4.24 -18.52 -22.60
N GLN A 217 3.49 -19.22 -21.75
CA GLN A 217 3.93 -20.49 -21.15
C GLN A 217 4.15 -21.59 -22.18
N LEU A 218 3.29 -21.68 -23.21
CA LEU A 218 3.45 -22.64 -24.31
C LEU A 218 4.70 -22.31 -25.15
N CYS A 219 4.91 -21.03 -25.47
CA CYS A 219 6.11 -20.58 -26.20
C CYS A 219 7.38 -20.88 -25.40
N SER A 220 7.40 -20.50 -24.12
CA SER A 220 8.53 -20.75 -23.22
C SER A 220 8.82 -22.25 -23.03
N ALA A 221 7.78 -23.09 -22.89
CA ALA A 221 7.95 -24.55 -22.80
C ALA A 221 8.54 -25.17 -24.08
N ALA A 222 8.35 -24.51 -25.23
CA ALA A 222 8.92 -24.93 -26.50
C ALA A 222 10.31 -24.32 -26.76
N GLY A 223 10.83 -23.49 -25.85
CA GLY A 223 12.10 -22.77 -26.03
C GLY A 223 12.03 -21.66 -27.08
N ILE A 224 10.85 -21.07 -27.28
CA ILE A 224 10.59 -20.06 -28.33
C ILE A 224 10.20 -18.74 -27.68
N ASP A 225 10.77 -17.64 -28.16
CA ASP A 225 10.34 -16.29 -27.76
C ASP A 225 8.92 -16.03 -28.31
N ALA A 226 8.02 -15.70 -27.38
CA ALA A 226 6.61 -15.38 -27.62
C ALA A 226 6.37 -14.20 -28.58
N THR A 227 7.37 -13.34 -28.78
CA THR A 227 7.28 -12.14 -29.61
C THR A 227 7.62 -12.38 -31.09
N ILE A 228 8.22 -13.53 -31.41
CA ILE A 228 8.57 -13.91 -32.78
C ILE A 228 7.30 -14.00 -33.63
N CYS A 229 7.35 -13.50 -34.87
CA CYS A 229 6.23 -13.59 -35.80
C CYS A 229 6.00 -15.03 -36.28
N VAL A 230 4.73 -15.42 -36.41
CA VAL A 230 4.33 -16.76 -36.88
C VAL A 230 4.91 -17.14 -38.25
N THR A 231 5.29 -16.17 -39.08
CA THR A 231 5.86 -16.42 -40.42
C THR A 231 7.33 -16.81 -40.40
N VAL A 232 8.05 -16.60 -39.30
CA VAL A 232 9.51 -16.78 -39.20
C VAL A 232 9.90 -18.11 -38.54
N LEU A 233 8.94 -18.79 -37.91
CA LEU A 233 9.18 -20.04 -37.18
C LEU A 233 9.63 -21.18 -38.10
N THR A 234 10.71 -21.86 -37.68
CA THR A 234 11.24 -23.03 -38.37
C THR A 234 10.37 -24.27 -38.13
N LYS A 235 10.47 -25.28 -39.00
CA LYS A 235 9.73 -26.55 -38.86
C LYS A 235 9.97 -27.25 -37.51
N PRO A 236 11.21 -27.34 -36.96
CA PRO A 236 11.43 -27.90 -35.62
C PRO A 236 10.76 -27.10 -34.51
N GLN A 237 10.76 -25.76 -34.59
CA GLN A 237 10.08 -24.90 -33.62
C GLN A 237 8.56 -25.12 -33.64
N TRP A 238 7.96 -25.24 -34.83
CA TRP A 238 6.54 -25.58 -34.97
C TRP A 238 6.20 -26.94 -34.34
N GLN A 239 7.03 -27.95 -34.57
CA GLN A 239 6.85 -29.28 -33.98
C GLN A 239 6.98 -29.24 -32.44
N ALA A 240 7.99 -28.55 -31.91
CA ALA A 240 8.19 -28.39 -30.47
C ALA A 240 6.99 -27.68 -29.82
N LEU A 241 6.50 -26.60 -30.44
CA LEU A 241 5.36 -25.85 -29.94
C LEU A 241 4.06 -26.67 -29.99
N HIS A 242 3.80 -27.36 -31.10
CA HIS A 242 2.65 -28.25 -31.24
C HIS A 242 2.70 -29.41 -30.23
N GLN A 243 3.89 -29.91 -29.88
CA GLN A 243 4.04 -30.89 -28.81
C GLN A 243 3.58 -30.35 -27.46
N GLN A 244 3.93 -29.10 -27.11
CA GLN A 244 3.46 -28.47 -25.86
C GLN A 244 1.95 -28.19 -25.89
N TRP A 245 1.43 -27.76 -27.05
CA TRP A 245 -0.01 -27.61 -27.28
C TRP A 245 -0.78 -28.90 -26.99
N GLN A 246 -0.35 -30.01 -27.59
CA GLN A 246 -0.95 -31.33 -27.41
C GLN A 246 -0.84 -31.83 -25.96
N ARG A 247 0.26 -31.54 -25.26
CA ARG A 247 0.41 -31.83 -23.82
C ARG A 247 -0.59 -31.05 -22.97
N TRP A 248 -0.77 -29.76 -23.25
CA TRP A 248 -1.77 -28.95 -22.56
C TRP A 248 -3.20 -29.46 -22.81
N LEU A 249 -3.56 -29.78 -24.06
CA LEU A 249 -4.86 -30.39 -24.37
C LEU A 249 -5.05 -31.74 -23.66
N ALA A 250 -4.01 -32.57 -23.63
CA ALA A 250 -4.05 -33.83 -22.89
C ALA A 250 -4.29 -33.65 -21.40
N ALA A 251 -3.73 -32.59 -20.80
CA ALA A 251 -3.97 -32.26 -19.39
C ALA A 251 -5.43 -31.87 -19.13
N LEU A 252 -6.05 -31.12 -20.04
CA LEU A 252 -7.48 -30.76 -19.97
C LEU A 252 -8.38 -31.99 -20.09
N GLU A 253 -8.13 -32.88 -21.05
CA GLU A 253 -8.93 -34.10 -21.25
C GLU A 253 -8.79 -35.09 -20.09
N THR A 254 -7.56 -35.36 -19.65
CA THR A 254 -7.30 -36.30 -18.54
C THR A 254 -7.58 -35.68 -17.16
N ARG A 255 -7.85 -34.37 -17.12
CA ARG A 255 -8.04 -33.56 -15.92
C ARG A 255 -6.92 -33.72 -14.89
N ARG A 256 -5.67 -33.78 -15.37
CA ARG A 256 -4.45 -33.89 -14.56
C ARG A 256 -3.72 -32.55 -14.54
N PHE A 257 -3.71 -31.91 -13.38
CA PHE A 257 -3.15 -30.58 -13.18
C PHE A 257 -2.16 -30.56 -12.02
N GLN A 258 -1.17 -29.68 -12.10
CA GLN A 258 -0.14 -29.49 -11.08
C GLN A 258 0.18 -28.01 -10.98
N PHE A 259 0.14 -27.45 -9.77
CA PHE A 259 0.54 -26.07 -9.55
C PHE A 259 2.06 -25.95 -9.52
N GLN A 260 2.60 -25.01 -10.29
CA GLN A 260 4.02 -24.71 -10.35
C GLN A 260 4.19 -23.19 -10.42
N LEU A 261 5.08 -22.63 -9.60
CA LEU A 261 5.45 -21.22 -9.70
C LEU A 261 6.30 -20.99 -10.96
N ALA A 262 6.01 -19.92 -11.68
CA ALA A 262 6.73 -19.51 -12.88
C ALA A 262 7.35 -18.12 -12.64
N GLY A 263 8.50 -18.12 -11.97
CA GLY A 263 9.13 -16.92 -11.41
C GLY A 263 8.27 -16.26 -10.32
N ASP A 264 8.55 -15.00 -10.02
CA ASP A 264 7.88 -14.28 -8.92
C ASP A 264 6.46 -13.84 -9.22
N GLN A 265 6.04 -13.82 -10.49
CA GLN A 265 4.85 -13.10 -10.95
C GLN A 265 3.80 -13.98 -11.65
N GLY A 266 4.11 -15.27 -11.85
CA GLY A 266 3.27 -16.16 -12.64
C GLY A 266 3.20 -17.56 -12.06
N TYR A 267 2.25 -18.34 -12.57
CA TYR A 267 2.10 -19.75 -12.22
C TYR A 267 1.64 -20.56 -13.42
N ARG A 268 1.93 -21.85 -13.40
CA ARG A 268 1.48 -22.87 -14.35
C ARG A 268 0.65 -23.91 -13.61
N VAL A 269 -0.39 -24.43 -14.28
CA VAL A 269 -1.27 -25.49 -13.75
C VAL A 269 -1.26 -26.79 -14.57
N TRP A 270 -0.61 -26.79 -15.73
CA TRP A 270 -0.51 -27.95 -16.63
C TRP A 270 0.90 -28.55 -16.59
N PRO A 271 1.10 -29.83 -16.96
CA PRO A 271 2.39 -30.51 -16.79
C PRO A 271 3.54 -29.85 -17.55
N ALA A 272 4.66 -29.58 -16.87
CA ALA A 272 5.88 -29.08 -17.51
C ALA A 272 6.64 -30.17 -18.29
N PRO A 273 7.48 -29.78 -19.28
CA PRO A 273 8.39 -30.70 -19.94
C PRO A 273 9.37 -31.36 -18.95
N PRO A 274 9.78 -32.62 -19.14
CA PRO A 274 10.74 -33.30 -18.27
C PRO A 274 12.07 -32.55 -18.07
N ALA A 275 12.56 -31.86 -19.11
CA ALA A 275 13.82 -31.10 -19.07
C ALA A 275 13.77 -29.84 -18.19
N ALA A 276 12.58 -29.34 -17.84
CA ALA A 276 12.39 -28.16 -16.98
C ALA A 276 12.16 -28.54 -15.50
N GLN A 277 12.26 -29.83 -15.15
CA GLN A 277 12.16 -30.32 -13.77
C GLN A 277 13.49 -30.23 -13.01
N GLY A 278 14.57 -29.77 -13.65
CA GLY A 278 15.83 -29.46 -12.99
C GLY A 278 15.92 -27.98 -12.64
N SER A 279 16.23 -27.67 -11.38
CA SER A 279 16.47 -26.35 -10.76
C SER A 279 15.30 -25.62 -10.09
N ALA A 280 14.16 -26.26 -9.88
CA ALA A 280 13.31 -25.88 -8.76
C ALA A 280 13.65 -26.82 -7.61
N ASP A 281 14.40 -26.35 -6.61
CA ASP A 281 14.37 -27.00 -5.31
C ASP A 281 12.89 -27.22 -4.94
N PRO A 282 12.52 -28.40 -4.42
CA PRO A 282 11.21 -28.60 -3.83
C PRO A 282 11.15 -27.85 -2.50
N THR A 283 11.38 -26.53 -2.51
CA THR A 283 11.36 -25.69 -1.32
C THR A 283 10.02 -24.99 -1.22
N ASP A 284 9.38 -25.30 -0.09
CA ASP A 284 8.28 -24.63 0.59
C ASP A 284 6.89 -24.60 -0.06
N GLY A 285 6.09 -25.58 0.36
CA GLY A 285 4.64 -25.51 0.44
C GLY A 285 3.94 -26.22 -0.72
N SER A 286 3.38 -27.42 -0.58
CA SER A 286 2.61 -27.84 0.59
C SER A 286 2.05 -29.25 0.36
N ASP A 287 1.83 -29.97 1.46
CA ASP A 287 0.86 -31.08 1.57
C ASP A 287 -0.60 -30.66 1.23
N HIS A 288 -0.80 -29.49 0.61
CA HIS A 288 -2.09 -28.86 0.38
C HIS A 288 -2.41 -28.80 -1.12
N GLY A 289 -3.68 -29.02 -1.48
CA GLY A 289 -4.12 -29.10 -2.88
C GLY A 289 -3.91 -27.82 -3.71
N LEU A 290 -3.95 -27.97 -5.04
CA LEU A 290 -3.70 -26.92 -6.06
C LEU A 290 -4.45 -25.61 -5.78
N GLY A 291 -5.68 -25.69 -5.31
CA GLY A 291 -6.53 -24.56 -5.02
C GLY A 291 -6.03 -23.72 -3.85
N LEU A 292 -5.44 -24.34 -2.82
CA LEU A 292 -4.84 -23.59 -1.70
C LEU A 292 -3.51 -22.95 -2.09
N ALA A 293 -2.72 -23.59 -2.97
CA ALA A 293 -1.52 -22.98 -3.54
C ALA A 293 -1.88 -21.72 -4.38
N LEU A 294 -2.94 -21.79 -5.19
CA LEU A 294 -3.48 -20.62 -5.90
C LEU A 294 -3.97 -19.52 -4.95
N ALA A 295 -4.63 -19.90 -3.85
CA ALA A 295 -5.07 -18.97 -2.83
C ALA A 295 -3.88 -18.22 -2.20
N ALA A 296 -2.79 -18.93 -1.90
CA ALA A 296 -1.56 -18.35 -1.36
C ALA A 296 -0.89 -17.42 -2.39
N PHE A 297 -0.79 -17.83 -3.65
CA PHE A 297 -0.25 -17.03 -4.74
C PHE A 297 -1.00 -15.70 -4.89
N HIS A 298 -2.32 -15.75 -5.09
CA HIS A 298 -3.12 -14.53 -5.23
C HIS A 298 -3.14 -13.70 -3.95
N GLY A 299 -3.21 -14.34 -2.79
CA GLY A 299 -3.20 -13.67 -1.48
C GLY A 299 -1.93 -12.84 -1.27
N ARG A 300 -0.76 -13.40 -1.60
CA ARG A 300 0.53 -12.70 -1.52
C ARG A 300 0.57 -11.48 -2.44
N HIS A 301 0.24 -11.68 -3.72
CA HIS A 301 0.31 -10.63 -4.73
C HIS A 301 -0.70 -9.50 -4.49
N LEU A 302 -1.94 -9.84 -4.15
CA LEU A 302 -2.99 -8.85 -3.88
C LEU A 302 -2.72 -8.06 -2.60
N ARG A 303 -2.14 -8.71 -1.58
CA ARG A 303 -1.68 -8.02 -0.37
C ARG A 303 -0.59 -7.02 -0.70
N HIS A 304 0.45 -7.45 -1.42
CA HIS A 304 1.54 -6.57 -1.83
C HIS A 304 1.05 -5.38 -2.67
N ALA A 305 0.20 -5.63 -3.67
CA ALA A 305 -0.38 -4.57 -4.50
C ALA A 305 -1.28 -3.62 -3.71
N ARG A 306 -1.96 -4.10 -2.65
CA ARG A 306 -2.73 -3.23 -1.73
C ARG A 306 -1.80 -2.35 -0.90
N LEU A 307 -0.80 -2.95 -0.26
CA LEU A 307 0.20 -2.25 0.55
C LEU A 307 0.89 -1.14 -0.23
N GLN A 308 1.32 -1.42 -1.47
CA GLN A 308 1.93 -0.41 -2.33
C GLN A 308 0.97 0.74 -2.68
N ARG A 309 -0.30 0.45 -2.98
CA ARG A 309 -1.29 1.50 -3.27
C ARG A 309 -1.60 2.36 -2.05
N ASP A 310 -1.78 1.73 -0.89
CA ASP A 310 -2.03 2.44 0.36
C ASP A 310 -0.81 3.30 0.73
N GLN A 311 0.40 2.78 0.60
CA GLN A 311 1.64 3.53 0.78
C GLN A 311 1.71 4.76 -0.13
N GLN A 312 1.47 4.58 -1.43
CA GLN A 312 1.50 5.69 -2.39
C GLN A 312 0.45 6.74 -2.06
N ARG A 313 -0.77 6.32 -1.70
CA ARG A 313 -1.86 7.22 -1.31
C ARG A 313 -1.47 8.08 -0.11
N LEU A 314 -0.96 7.46 0.95
CA LEU A 314 -0.62 8.17 2.20
C LEU A 314 0.58 9.08 2.02
N VAL A 315 1.62 8.62 1.32
CA VAL A 315 2.79 9.46 0.99
C VAL A 315 2.41 10.65 0.12
N GLN A 316 1.51 10.47 -0.86
CA GLN A 316 1.00 11.58 -1.66
C GLN A 316 0.17 12.56 -0.82
N ALA A 317 -0.63 12.07 0.12
CA ALA A 317 -1.39 12.91 1.04
C ALA A 317 -0.46 13.77 1.91
N LEU A 318 0.60 13.17 2.48
CA LEU A 318 1.65 13.89 3.22
C LEU A 318 2.33 14.96 2.36
N ARG A 319 2.83 14.59 1.17
CA ARG A 319 3.50 15.53 0.27
C ARG A 319 2.61 16.71 -0.12
N LYS A 320 1.33 16.45 -0.36
CA LYS A 320 0.35 17.51 -0.64
C LYS A 320 0.16 18.43 0.55
N ALA A 321 0.09 17.89 1.77
CA ALA A 321 -0.02 18.68 2.99
C ALA A 321 1.24 19.53 3.24
N MET A 322 2.43 18.95 3.11
CA MET A 322 3.72 19.64 3.22
C MET A 322 3.80 20.80 2.23
N ALA A 323 3.47 20.57 0.95
CA ALA A 323 3.47 21.61 -0.07
C ALA A 323 2.45 22.72 0.22
N GLY A 324 1.31 22.40 0.83
CA GLY A 324 0.32 23.38 1.28
C GLY A 324 0.84 24.27 2.40
N GLU A 325 1.37 23.66 3.46
CA GLU A 325 1.95 24.38 4.61
C GLU A 325 3.16 25.23 4.23
N GLN A 326 4.03 24.69 3.36
CA GLN A 326 5.17 25.40 2.79
C GLN A 326 4.76 26.70 2.08
N ARG A 327 3.72 26.65 1.22
CA ARG A 327 3.20 27.85 0.53
C ARG A 327 2.64 28.89 1.49
N LEU A 328 1.92 28.46 2.53
CA LEU A 328 1.36 29.36 3.55
C LEU A 328 2.47 30.03 4.36
N ARG A 329 3.49 29.27 4.75
CA ARG A 329 4.67 29.77 5.44
C ARG A 329 5.42 30.80 4.59
N ASP A 330 5.64 30.52 3.31
CA ASP A 330 6.37 31.41 2.42
C ASP A 330 5.59 32.72 2.14
N ASP A 331 4.26 32.66 1.96
CA ASP A 331 3.41 33.87 1.87
C ASP A 331 3.47 34.71 3.15
N LEU A 332 3.37 34.09 4.33
CA LEU A 332 3.49 34.80 5.61
C LEU A 332 4.88 35.40 5.81
N HIS A 333 5.94 34.68 5.39
CA HIS A 333 7.31 35.17 5.45
C HIS A 333 7.50 36.39 4.54
N GLN A 334 6.96 36.37 3.32
CA GLN A 334 6.96 37.50 2.40
C GLN A 334 6.18 38.71 2.94
N ARG A 335 5.03 38.47 3.58
CA ARG A 335 4.26 39.55 4.25
C ARG A 335 5.02 40.13 5.44
N LEU A 336 5.74 39.30 6.20
CA LEU A 336 6.53 39.73 7.35
C LEU A 336 7.74 40.55 6.90
N SER A 337 8.43 40.15 5.83
CA SER A 337 9.58 40.91 5.30
C SER A 337 9.16 42.29 4.78
N ALA A 338 7.97 42.41 4.16
CA ALA A 338 7.38 43.69 3.77
C ALA A 338 7.04 44.62 4.95
N VAL A 339 6.92 44.08 6.17
CA VAL A 339 6.56 44.79 7.41
C VAL A 339 7.81 45.07 8.28
N ALA A 340 8.99 44.61 7.87
CA ALA A 340 10.21 44.62 8.69
C ALA A 340 10.64 46.02 9.13
N ASP A 341 10.42 47.05 8.31
CA ASP A 341 11.02 48.39 8.47
C ASP A 341 10.32 49.33 9.47
N HIS A 342 9.47 48.81 10.35
CA HIS A 342 8.78 49.62 11.35
C HIS A 342 9.72 50.37 12.30
N ALA A 343 10.88 49.79 12.65
CA ALA A 343 11.88 50.40 13.51
C ALA A 343 12.54 51.62 12.85
N THR A 344 12.79 51.57 11.55
CA THR A 344 13.31 52.71 10.79
C THR A 344 12.28 53.82 10.67
N LEU A 345 11.01 53.50 10.47
CA LEU A 345 9.93 54.51 10.49
C LEU A 345 9.81 55.19 11.85
N GLN A 346 10.00 54.44 12.94
CA GLN A 346 10.02 54.99 14.30
C GLN A 346 11.23 55.91 14.50
N ARG A 347 12.45 55.47 14.16
CA ARG A 347 13.66 56.31 14.22
C ARG A 347 13.55 57.60 13.41
N ARG A 348 12.97 57.53 12.21
CA ARG A 348 12.70 58.71 11.37
C ARG A 348 11.70 59.65 12.04
N ALA A 349 10.66 59.13 12.68
CA ALA A 349 9.72 59.94 13.45
C ALA A 349 10.38 60.58 14.67
N ASP A 350 11.21 59.83 15.40
CA ASP A 350 11.96 60.33 16.56
C ASP A 350 12.92 61.46 16.16
N GLY A 351 13.64 61.31 15.04
CA GLY A 351 14.52 62.36 14.50
C GLY A 351 13.78 63.63 14.06
N LEU A 352 12.56 63.51 13.51
CA LEU A 352 11.70 64.67 13.23
C LEU A 352 11.24 65.37 14.51
N MET A 353 10.93 64.61 15.56
CA MET A 353 10.48 65.16 16.85
C MET A 353 11.59 65.91 17.61
N CYS A 354 12.85 65.65 17.33
CA CYS A 354 14.00 66.38 17.90
C CYS A 354 14.26 67.74 17.24
N ARG A 355 13.50 68.12 16.20
CA ARG A 355 13.64 69.42 15.52
C ARG A 355 13.00 70.55 16.33
N PRO A 356 13.63 71.74 16.39
CA PRO A 356 13.04 72.89 17.08
C PRO A 356 11.85 73.51 16.31
N ASP A 357 11.78 73.32 14.99
CA ASP A 357 10.83 73.98 14.08
C ASP A 357 9.61 73.12 13.70
N LEU A 358 9.00 72.43 14.67
CA LEU A 358 7.96 71.40 14.44
C LEU A 358 6.70 71.87 13.67
N GLN A 359 6.39 73.17 13.68
CA GLN A 359 5.21 73.74 13.01
C GLN A 359 5.48 74.14 11.55
N ARG A 360 6.72 74.05 11.07
CA ARG A 360 7.08 74.39 9.70
C ARG A 360 6.43 73.43 8.70
N SER A 361 5.95 73.96 7.59
CA SER A 361 5.38 73.24 6.44
C SER A 361 6.14 73.59 5.14
N GLY A 362 5.80 72.95 4.02
CA GLY A 362 6.38 73.21 2.69
C GLY A 362 7.68 72.45 2.37
N LEU A 363 8.11 71.51 3.23
CA LEU A 363 9.30 70.69 3.01
C LEU A 363 8.93 69.35 2.37
N THR A 364 9.70 68.93 1.36
CA THR A 364 9.53 67.64 0.67
C THR A 364 10.46 66.55 1.20
N THR A 365 11.65 66.94 1.67
CA THR A 365 12.64 66.05 2.27
C THR A 365 13.38 66.76 3.38
N LEU A 366 13.65 66.06 4.49
CA LEU A 366 14.43 66.59 5.60
C LEU A 366 15.44 65.55 6.07
N VAL A 367 16.70 65.96 6.22
CA VAL A 367 17.74 65.14 6.85
C VAL A 367 17.65 65.34 8.35
N VAL A 368 17.48 64.25 9.09
CA VAL A 368 17.40 64.25 10.56
C VAL A 368 18.52 63.41 11.15
N ALA A 369 19.14 63.93 12.20
CA ALA A 369 20.07 63.15 13.01
C ALA A 369 19.30 62.08 13.79
N ASP A 370 19.89 60.89 13.94
CA ASP A 370 19.33 59.86 14.79
C ASP A 370 19.54 60.26 16.27
N PRO A 371 18.48 60.37 17.09
CA PRO A 371 18.57 60.74 18.50
C PRO A 371 19.48 59.81 19.32
N MET A 372 19.74 58.60 18.83
CA MET A 372 20.58 57.59 19.49
C MET A 372 22.04 57.58 18.99
N GLY A 373 22.47 58.58 18.23
CA GLY A 373 23.85 58.69 17.73
C GLY A 373 24.15 57.84 16.49
N GLY A 374 23.11 57.45 15.74
CA GLY A 374 23.21 56.78 14.45
C GLY A 374 23.45 57.75 13.27
N PRO A 375 23.61 57.21 12.04
CA PRO A 375 23.81 58.01 10.84
C PRO A 375 22.57 58.87 10.53
N GLU A 376 22.78 60.05 9.96
CA GLU A 376 21.69 60.93 9.55
C GLU A 376 20.79 60.24 8.50
N ALA A 377 19.49 60.39 8.66
CA ALA A 377 18.49 59.78 7.78
C ALA A 377 17.75 60.85 6.98
N SER A 378 17.68 60.68 5.66
CA SER A 378 16.80 61.49 4.81
C SER A 378 15.36 60.98 4.93
N VAL A 379 14.44 61.86 5.33
CA VAL A 379 13.02 61.56 5.55
C VAL A 379 12.16 62.33 4.55
N PRO A 380 11.38 61.63 3.70
CA PRO A 380 10.42 62.29 2.83
C PRO A 380 9.24 62.81 3.65
N LEU A 381 8.85 64.06 3.40
CA LEU A 381 7.77 64.77 4.07
C LEU A 381 6.69 65.14 3.07
N ASP A 382 5.45 65.23 3.55
CA ASP A 382 4.35 65.80 2.81
C ASP A 382 4.34 67.33 2.99
N PRO A 383 4.56 68.11 1.91
CA PRO A 383 4.75 69.56 2.02
C PRO A 383 3.49 70.30 2.47
N GLU A 384 2.30 69.72 2.32
CA GLU A 384 1.04 70.33 2.75
C GLU A 384 0.82 70.24 4.27
N THR A 385 1.66 69.49 4.98
CA THR A 385 1.52 69.20 6.40
C THR A 385 2.74 69.66 7.20
N THR A 386 2.55 69.87 8.51
CA THR A 386 3.64 70.26 9.41
C THR A 386 4.61 69.11 9.66
N ILE A 387 5.83 69.41 10.12
CA ILE A 387 6.81 68.41 10.55
C ILE A 387 6.21 67.50 11.65
N LEU A 388 5.47 68.09 12.61
CA LEU A 388 4.77 67.34 13.66
C LEU A 388 3.74 66.35 13.07
N ALA A 389 2.91 66.79 12.12
CA ALA A 389 1.91 65.93 11.49
C ALA A 389 2.55 64.79 10.68
N ASN A 390 3.67 65.06 9.99
CA ASN A 390 4.46 64.03 9.31
C ASN A 390 5.03 63.00 10.30
N ALA A 391 5.59 63.45 11.44
CA ALA A 391 6.09 62.57 12.49
C ALA A 391 4.98 61.68 13.08
N GLN A 392 3.81 62.26 13.39
CA GLN A 392 2.64 61.50 13.87
C GLN A 392 2.17 60.46 12.85
N ARG A 393 2.13 60.80 11.55
CA ARG A 393 1.80 59.86 10.47
C ARG A 393 2.79 58.68 10.43
N LEU A 394 4.09 58.97 10.56
CA LEU A 394 5.13 57.93 10.63
C LEU A 394 4.96 57.03 11.87
N TYR A 395 4.67 57.59 13.05
CA TYR A 395 4.35 56.79 14.25
C TYR A 395 3.12 55.92 14.09
N GLN A 396 2.04 56.44 13.48
CA GLN A 396 0.83 55.66 13.22
C GLN A 396 1.13 54.48 12.27
N LYS A 397 1.92 54.73 11.22
CA LYS A 397 2.38 53.69 10.28
C LYS A 397 3.25 52.65 10.99
N ALA A 398 4.23 53.08 11.78
CA ALA A 398 5.10 52.20 12.57
C ALA A 398 4.28 51.35 13.57
N ARG A 399 3.30 51.93 14.27
CA ARG A 399 2.40 51.23 15.20
C ARG A 399 1.52 50.20 14.48
N LYS A 400 1.03 50.50 13.27
CA LYS A 400 0.27 49.55 12.44
C LYS A 400 1.15 48.37 12.04
N LEU A 401 2.36 48.61 11.54
CA LEU A 401 3.31 47.57 11.16
C LEU A 401 3.74 46.71 12.35
N ARG A 402 4.02 47.32 13.51
CA ARG A 402 4.32 46.59 14.76
C ARG A 402 3.18 45.65 15.17
N ARG A 403 1.92 46.11 15.12
CA ARG A 403 0.75 45.27 15.39
C ARG A 403 0.62 44.12 14.40
N SER A 404 0.83 44.38 13.11
CA SER A 404 0.83 43.34 12.08
C SER A 404 1.93 42.29 12.34
N ARG A 405 3.14 42.72 12.71
CA ARG A 405 4.26 41.83 13.06
C ARG A 405 3.94 40.92 14.24
N GLN A 406 3.36 41.47 15.32
CA GLN A 406 2.95 40.71 16.51
C GLN A 406 1.91 39.61 16.21
N VAL A 407 1.13 39.74 15.13
CA VAL A 407 0.14 38.73 14.69
C VAL A 407 0.76 37.74 13.70
N LEU A 408 1.63 38.20 12.80
CA LEU A 408 2.22 37.37 11.75
C LEU A 408 3.33 36.44 12.29
N GLU A 409 4.16 36.90 13.23
CA GLU A 409 5.26 36.10 13.79
C GLU A 409 4.78 34.79 14.47
N PRO A 410 3.76 34.80 15.37
CA PRO A 410 3.25 33.55 15.96
C PRO A 410 2.61 32.62 14.92
N ARG A 411 1.94 33.18 13.90
CA ARG A 411 1.35 32.38 12.81
C ARG A 411 2.43 31.71 11.97
N LEU A 412 3.47 32.46 11.61
CA LEU A 412 4.63 31.92 10.88
C LEU A 412 5.30 30.81 11.69
N ALA A 413 5.52 31.02 12.99
CA ALA A 413 6.06 29.99 13.88
C ALA A 413 5.17 28.73 13.91
N GLY A 414 3.85 28.88 13.97
CA GLY A 414 2.90 27.76 13.93
C GLY A 414 2.95 26.97 12.61
N HIS A 415 2.98 27.65 11.47
CA HIS A 415 3.11 26.97 10.16
C HIS A 415 4.47 26.30 9.99
N SER A 416 5.56 26.95 10.41
CA SER A 416 6.91 26.36 10.41
C SER A 416 6.98 25.10 11.28
N GLN A 417 6.35 25.12 12.46
CA GLN A 417 6.29 23.97 13.35
C GLN A 417 5.45 22.83 12.75
N ARG A 418 4.30 23.15 12.13
CA ARG A 418 3.47 22.14 11.47
C ARG A 418 4.19 21.49 10.29
N LEU A 419 4.88 22.30 9.48
CA LEU A 419 5.69 21.80 8.38
C LEU A 419 6.80 20.87 8.88
N ALA A 420 7.55 21.27 9.91
CA ALA A 420 8.60 20.44 10.50
C ALA A 420 8.06 19.09 11.02
N ARG A 421 6.85 19.07 11.60
CA ARG A 421 6.18 17.82 12.01
C ARG A 421 5.83 16.94 10.82
N LEU A 422 5.31 17.51 9.73
CA LEU A 422 4.98 16.76 8.52
C LEU A 422 6.23 16.18 7.84
N GLU A 423 7.30 16.97 7.78
CA GLU A 423 8.61 16.52 7.27
C GLU A 423 9.16 15.37 8.11
N SER A 424 9.15 15.50 9.44
CA SER A 424 9.61 14.45 10.35
C SER A 424 8.78 13.17 10.20
N ALA A 425 7.45 13.25 10.14
CA ALA A 425 6.58 12.10 9.92
C ALA A 425 6.84 11.43 8.56
N HIS A 426 7.04 12.23 7.51
CA HIS A 426 7.36 11.71 6.17
C HIS A 426 8.70 10.96 6.16
N GLU A 427 9.75 11.55 6.73
CA GLU A 427 11.09 10.98 6.75
C GLU A 427 11.15 9.71 7.62
N GLN A 428 10.57 9.73 8.82
CA GLN A 428 10.48 8.55 9.69
C GLN A 428 9.75 7.40 8.99
N PHE A 429 8.59 7.66 8.39
CA PHE A 429 7.86 6.63 7.66
C PHE A 429 8.68 6.03 6.53
N LEU A 430 9.38 6.84 5.73
CA LEU A 430 10.22 6.34 4.63
C LEU A 430 11.39 5.49 5.12
N LEU A 431 12.05 5.90 6.19
CA LEU A 431 13.15 5.14 6.80
C LEU A 431 12.68 3.75 7.23
N HIS A 432 11.60 3.70 8.01
CA HIS A 432 11.06 2.43 8.52
C HIS A 432 10.46 1.57 7.42
N TRP A 433 9.77 2.16 6.44
CA TRP A 433 9.22 1.45 5.29
C TRP A 433 10.30 0.73 4.48
N SER A 434 11.46 1.36 4.29
CA SER A 434 12.56 0.80 3.49
C SER A 434 13.21 -0.44 4.11
N SER A 435 13.18 -0.56 5.45
CA SER A 435 13.77 -1.66 6.20
C SER A 435 12.73 -2.66 6.74
N ALA A 436 11.45 -2.41 6.52
CA ALA A 436 10.39 -3.21 7.11
C ALA A 436 10.16 -4.53 6.37
N PRO A 437 10.07 -5.65 7.11
CA PRO A 437 9.65 -6.91 6.52
C PRO A 437 8.15 -6.87 6.11
N PRO A 438 7.71 -7.74 5.17
CA PRO A 438 6.37 -7.68 4.58
C PRO A 438 5.20 -7.80 5.58
N ASP A 439 5.42 -8.48 6.69
CA ASP A 439 4.45 -8.65 7.78
C ASP A 439 4.22 -7.35 8.58
N GLN A 440 5.24 -6.49 8.68
CA GLN A 440 5.17 -5.23 9.44
C GLN A 440 4.69 -4.02 8.63
N GLN A 441 4.74 -4.10 7.29
CA GLN A 441 4.34 -3.01 6.40
C GLN A 441 2.89 -2.54 6.61
N GLN A 442 1.97 -3.47 6.91
CA GLN A 442 0.57 -3.13 7.19
C GLN A 442 0.44 -2.25 8.45
N ALA A 443 1.17 -2.61 9.52
CA ALA A 443 1.14 -1.86 10.78
C ALA A 443 1.71 -0.43 10.59
N LEU A 444 2.79 -0.28 9.81
CA LEU A 444 3.35 1.05 9.50
C LEU A 444 2.36 1.95 8.75
N LEU A 445 1.55 1.40 7.85
CA LEU A 445 0.52 2.17 7.16
C LEU A 445 -0.60 2.60 8.12
N GLU A 446 -1.02 1.73 9.02
CA GLU A 446 -2.02 2.04 10.04
C GLU A 446 -1.52 3.13 11.01
N GLU A 447 -0.26 3.05 11.44
CA GLU A 447 0.40 4.09 12.23
C GLU A 447 0.42 5.44 11.52
N LEU A 448 0.78 5.45 10.24
CA LEU A 448 0.80 6.66 9.43
C LEU A 448 -0.60 7.25 9.24
N GLU A 449 -1.61 6.41 9.01
CA GLU A 449 -3.02 6.86 8.93
C GLU A 449 -3.49 7.49 10.22
N ASP A 450 -3.09 6.93 11.37
CA ASP A 450 -3.42 7.50 12.66
C ASP A 450 -2.72 8.84 12.90
N GLU A 451 -1.43 8.97 12.54
CA GLU A 451 -0.69 10.23 12.65
C GLU A 451 -1.27 11.32 11.73
N LEU A 452 -1.64 10.97 10.50
CA LEU A 452 -2.35 11.86 9.58
C LEU A 452 -3.70 12.32 10.12
N ARG A 453 -4.40 11.47 10.88
CA ARG A 453 -5.67 11.82 11.52
C ARG A 453 -5.47 12.82 12.67
N GLU A 454 -4.42 12.68 13.46
CA GLU A 454 -4.06 13.65 14.51
C GLU A 454 -3.62 15.00 13.94
N LEU A 455 -3.09 15.03 12.72
CA LEU A 455 -2.72 16.26 12.01
C LEU A 455 -3.89 16.91 11.27
N ASP A 456 -5.13 16.42 11.47
CA ASP A 456 -6.37 16.85 10.81
C ASP A 456 -6.31 16.76 9.28
N LEU A 457 -5.47 15.90 8.72
CA LEU A 457 -5.31 15.71 7.27
C LEU A 457 -6.26 14.65 6.70
N MET A 458 -6.87 13.84 7.56
CA MET A 458 -7.85 12.82 7.20
C MET A 458 -9.10 12.96 8.05
N ARG A 459 -10.27 12.82 7.45
CA ARG A 459 -11.53 12.76 8.20
C ARG A 459 -11.47 11.55 9.15
N SER A 460 -11.74 11.79 10.43
CA SER A 460 -12.02 10.71 11.36
C SER A 460 -13.18 9.87 10.80
N ARG A 461 -12.99 8.56 10.63
CA ARG A 461 -14.09 7.68 10.24
C ARG A 461 -15.08 7.68 11.40
N THR A 462 -16.28 8.20 11.18
CA THR A 462 -17.46 8.05 12.06
C THR A 462 -17.95 6.60 12.07
N VAL A 463 -17.08 5.65 12.42
CA VAL A 463 -17.46 4.26 12.64
C VAL A 463 -16.83 3.81 13.94
N VAL A 464 -17.70 3.67 14.95
CA VAL A 464 -17.48 2.90 16.17
C VAL A 464 -17.25 1.44 15.76
N SER A 465 -16.02 1.10 15.44
CA SER A 465 -15.53 -0.28 15.53
C SER A 465 -14.73 -0.35 16.82
N PRO A 466 -14.90 -1.39 17.66
CA PRO A 466 -14.12 -1.53 18.87
C PRO A 466 -12.65 -1.50 18.47
N ALA A 467 -11.91 -0.60 19.09
CA ALA A 467 -10.52 -0.36 18.78
C ALA A 467 -9.76 -1.68 18.87
N ARG A 468 -9.26 -2.18 17.74
CA ARG A 468 -8.07 -3.00 17.77
C ARG A 468 -6.91 -2.05 18.07
N THR A 469 -6.81 -1.61 19.32
CA THR A 469 -5.59 -1.07 19.90
C THR A 469 -4.61 -2.24 20.09
N THR A 470 -4.13 -2.83 19.00
CA THR A 470 -2.77 -3.34 19.02
C THR A 470 -1.90 -2.10 18.88
N THR A 471 -1.62 -1.41 19.99
CA THR A 471 -0.63 -0.33 19.98
C THR A 471 0.64 -0.94 19.41
N SER A 472 1.07 -0.48 18.25
CA SER A 472 2.26 -1.03 17.64
C SER A 472 3.45 -0.79 18.57
N GLN A 473 4.25 -1.83 18.74
CA GLN A 473 5.39 -1.78 19.64
C GLN A 473 6.58 -1.13 18.90
N PRO A 474 7.43 -0.39 19.62
CA PRO A 474 8.67 0.11 19.06
C PRO A 474 9.53 -1.04 18.54
N LEU A 475 10.44 -0.75 17.61
CA LEU A 475 11.40 -1.75 17.16
C LEU A 475 12.33 -2.08 18.34
N GLN A 476 12.19 -3.27 18.90
CA GLN A 476 13.02 -3.76 19.99
C GLN A 476 14.18 -4.59 19.45
N LEU A 477 15.41 -4.27 19.84
CA LEU A 477 16.64 -5.00 19.53
C LEU A 477 17.40 -5.31 20.82
N HIS A 478 18.46 -6.08 20.70
CA HIS A 478 19.42 -6.32 21.78
C HIS A 478 20.81 -5.85 21.35
N SER A 479 21.53 -5.22 22.28
CA SER A 479 22.94 -4.89 22.10
C SER A 479 23.80 -6.15 22.22
N PRO A 480 25.10 -6.10 21.85
CA PRO A 480 26.02 -7.23 22.04
C PRO A 480 26.10 -7.72 23.49
N GLY A 481 26.03 -6.80 24.47
CA GLY A 481 25.91 -7.11 25.90
C GLY A 481 24.54 -7.62 26.36
N GLY A 482 23.60 -7.83 25.44
CA GLY A 482 22.24 -8.34 25.72
C GLY A 482 21.23 -7.29 26.19
N LEU A 483 21.64 -6.02 26.31
CA LEU A 483 20.77 -4.93 26.76
C LEU A 483 19.67 -4.65 25.75
N ARG A 484 18.48 -4.31 26.24
CA ARG A 484 17.36 -3.95 25.35
C ARG A 484 17.58 -2.57 24.73
N LEU A 485 17.39 -2.51 23.42
CA LEU A 485 17.37 -1.30 22.60
C LEU A 485 15.96 -1.08 22.07
N LEU A 486 15.39 0.10 22.28
CA LEU A 486 14.09 0.48 21.76
C LEU A 486 14.27 1.59 20.72
N VAL A 487 13.76 1.39 19.51
CA VAL A 487 13.77 2.38 18.43
C VAL A 487 12.33 2.77 18.09
N GLY A 488 12.01 4.06 18.21
CA GLY A 488 10.68 4.57 17.92
C GLY A 488 10.47 4.76 16.42
N ARG A 489 9.35 4.25 15.89
CA ARG A 489 9.04 4.29 14.46
C ARG A 489 8.32 5.55 13.99
N ASN A 490 7.72 6.25 14.94
CA ASN A 490 6.95 7.46 14.70
C ASN A 490 7.02 8.38 15.94
N SER A 491 6.50 9.60 15.80
CA SER A 491 6.47 10.63 16.85
C SER A 491 5.88 10.14 18.18
N ARG A 492 4.83 9.30 18.15
CA ARG A 492 4.18 8.77 19.36
C ARG A 492 5.04 7.74 20.07
N GLN A 493 5.63 6.83 19.31
CA GLN A 493 6.55 5.83 19.86
C GLN A 493 7.80 6.49 20.42
N ASN A 494 8.35 7.49 19.73
CA ASN A 494 9.47 8.31 20.22
C ASN A 494 9.16 8.91 21.59
N ASP A 495 8.01 9.58 21.74
CA ASP A 495 7.59 10.14 23.02
C ASP A 495 7.37 9.07 24.11
N ARG A 496 6.77 7.93 23.73
CA ARG A 496 6.52 6.80 24.64
C ARG A 496 7.82 6.20 25.16
N ILE A 497 8.75 5.83 24.29
CA ILE A 497 10.01 5.19 24.71
C ILE A 497 10.92 6.17 25.46
N SER A 498 10.93 7.44 25.08
CA SER A 498 11.83 8.45 25.67
C SER A 498 11.35 8.99 27.02
N ILE A 499 10.02 9.07 27.23
CA ILE A 499 9.46 9.71 28.44
C ILE A 499 8.61 8.75 29.28
N GLN A 500 7.81 7.87 28.68
CA GLN A 500 6.86 7.02 29.42
C GLN A 500 7.46 5.69 29.87
N GLU A 501 8.27 5.05 29.01
CA GLU A 501 8.88 3.74 29.28
C GLU A 501 10.34 3.82 29.76
N ALA A 502 10.97 4.99 29.58
CA ALA A 502 12.32 5.25 30.07
C ALA A 502 12.37 5.26 31.60
N ARG A 503 13.43 4.67 32.15
CA ARG A 503 13.75 4.69 33.58
C ARG A 503 15.01 5.50 33.83
N ARG A 504 15.17 5.97 35.06
CA ARG A 504 16.38 6.69 35.47
C ARG A 504 17.62 5.79 35.25
N GLY A 505 18.63 6.31 34.57
CA GLY A 505 19.83 5.57 34.16
C GLY A 505 19.83 5.10 32.71
N ASP A 506 18.67 5.06 32.03
CA ASP A 506 18.63 4.75 30.60
C ASP A 506 19.22 5.89 29.76
N LEU A 507 19.87 5.53 28.66
CA LEU A 507 20.48 6.45 27.71
C LEU A 507 19.58 6.62 26.48
N TRP A 508 19.40 7.87 26.06
CA TRP A 508 18.66 8.28 24.88
C TRP A 508 19.60 8.79 23.81
N PHE A 509 19.30 8.45 22.55
CA PHE A 509 20.09 8.82 21.38
C PHE A 509 19.21 9.38 20.26
N HIS A 510 19.73 10.38 19.55
CA HIS A 510 19.10 10.97 18.37
C HIS A 510 20.13 11.67 17.48
N ALA A 511 19.95 11.61 16.16
CA ALA A 511 20.82 12.31 15.23
C ALA A 511 20.79 13.84 15.47
N GLN A 512 21.95 14.47 15.53
CA GLN A 512 22.04 15.90 15.84
C GLN A 512 21.46 16.74 14.70
N GLU A 513 20.50 17.63 15.02
CA GLU A 513 19.89 18.60 14.08
C GLU A 513 19.21 17.99 12.84
N LEU A 514 19.01 16.67 12.83
CA LEU A 514 18.44 15.94 11.71
C LEU A 514 17.20 15.18 12.17
N PRO A 515 16.14 15.11 11.36
CA PRO A 515 15.01 14.27 11.72
C PRO A 515 15.42 12.79 11.73
N GLY A 516 14.97 12.08 12.75
CA GLY A 516 15.27 10.68 12.95
C GLY A 516 14.39 10.03 14.02
N SER A 517 14.70 8.78 14.29
CA SER A 517 14.05 7.99 15.34
C SER A 517 14.73 8.23 16.68
N HIS A 518 13.97 8.19 17.77
CA HIS A 518 14.57 8.13 19.10
C HIS A 518 15.02 6.71 19.36
N VAL A 519 16.22 6.56 19.92
CA VAL A 519 16.74 5.27 20.38
C VAL A 519 16.97 5.33 21.88
N VAL A 520 16.49 4.33 22.62
CA VAL A 520 16.68 4.23 24.07
C VAL A 520 17.37 2.91 24.40
N LEU A 521 18.54 2.99 25.03
CA LEU A 521 19.27 1.87 25.59
C LEU A 521 18.86 1.67 27.05
N LYS A 522 18.32 0.50 27.37
CA LYS A 522 17.77 0.16 28.70
C LYS A 522 18.88 -0.26 29.69
N VAL A 523 19.80 0.65 29.96
CA VAL A 523 20.94 0.41 30.88
C VAL A 523 20.47 0.09 32.30
N SER A 524 19.32 0.64 32.73
CA SER A 524 18.76 0.37 34.06
C SER A 524 18.37 -1.09 34.34
N GLU A 525 18.45 -1.96 33.33
CA GLU A 525 18.12 -3.39 33.43
C GLU A 525 19.35 -4.27 33.65
N ALA A 526 20.54 -3.68 33.67
CA ALA A 526 21.81 -4.36 33.92
C ALA A 526 22.70 -3.55 34.87
N THR A 527 23.87 -4.11 35.19
CA THR A 527 24.87 -3.49 36.07
C THR A 527 25.66 -2.34 35.40
N GLY A 528 25.50 -2.13 34.10
CA GLY A 528 26.16 -1.10 33.31
C GLY A 528 25.96 -1.35 31.81
N ALA A 529 26.42 -0.41 30.98
CA ALA A 529 26.52 -0.57 29.53
C ALA A 529 27.98 -0.43 29.11
N GLU A 530 28.45 -1.38 28.30
CA GLU A 530 29.79 -1.32 27.73
C GLU A 530 29.84 -0.28 26.60
N GLU A 531 31.03 0.18 26.24
CA GLU A 531 31.20 1.16 25.14
C GLU A 531 30.61 0.66 23.82
N GLU A 532 30.70 -0.65 23.56
CA GLU A 532 30.13 -1.28 22.38
C GLU A 532 28.59 -1.21 22.34
N ASP A 533 27.92 -1.34 23.50
CA ASP A 533 26.46 -1.23 23.59
C ASP A 533 25.99 0.20 23.30
N VAL A 534 26.75 1.19 23.79
CA VAL A 534 26.51 2.62 23.55
C VAL A 534 26.75 2.97 22.08
N GLN A 535 27.81 2.43 21.47
CA GLN A 535 28.12 2.64 20.07
C GLN A 535 27.02 2.07 19.16
N VAL A 536 26.53 0.85 19.41
CA VAL A 536 25.42 0.25 18.64
C VAL A 536 24.16 1.11 18.74
N ALA A 537 23.86 1.69 19.91
CA ALA A 537 22.75 2.62 20.07
C ALA A 537 22.91 3.89 19.22
N ALA A 538 24.14 4.43 19.15
CA ALA A 538 24.46 5.58 18.31
C ALA A 538 24.36 5.24 16.82
N ASP A 539 24.86 4.08 16.40
CA ASP A 539 24.79 3.59 15.02
C ASP A 539 23.33 3.40 14.59
N LEU A 540 22.47 2.87 15.46
CA LEU A 540 21.03 2.77 15.21
C LEU A 540 20.37 4.14 15.05
N ALA A 541 20.69 5.11 15.90
CA ALA A 541 20.17 6.47 15.79
C ALA A 541 20.62 7.15 14.48
N ALA A 542 21.86 6.90 14.04
CA ALA A 542 22.39 7.37 12.76
C ALA A 542 21.69 6.68 11.58
N TYR A 543 21.48 5.36 11.64
CA TYR A 543 20.81 4.57 10.60
C TYR A 543 19.35 4.96 10.43
N PHE A 544 18.61 5.17 11.53
CA PHE A 544 17.22 5.61 11.50
C PHE A 544 17.10 7.15 11.49
N SER A 545 17.98 7.84 10.77
CA SER A 545 17.95 9.28 10.54
C SER A 545 18.00 9.63 9.05
N ARG A 546 17.70 10.89 8.71
CA ARG A 546 17.87 11.40 7.34
C ARG A 546 19.29 11.21 6.78
N ALA A 547 20.31 11.17 7.64
CA ALA A 547 21.71 11.03 7.24
C ALA A 547 22.18 9.57 7.11
N ARG A 548 21.27 8.59 7.00
CA ARG A 548 21.60 7.16 6.81
C ARG A 548 22.61 6.87 5.68
N GLY A 549 22.63 7.70 4.64
CA GLY A 549 23.55 7.53 3.51
C GLY A 549 24.98 8.05 3.75
N ASN A 550 25.26 8.65 4.91
CA ASN A 550 26.58 9.16 5.26
C ASN A 550 27.40 8.09 5.98
N SER A 551 28.73 8.15 5.85
CA SER A 551 29.66 7.23 6.54
C SER A 551 29.72 7.44 8.06
N ALA A 552 29.51 8.68 8.51
CA ALA A 552 29.45 9.03 9.92
C ALA A 552 28.41 10.14 10.14
N VAL A 553 27.68 10.05 11.26
CA VAL A 553 26.63 11.00 11.65
C VAL A 553 26.86 11.40 13.11
N ALA A 554 26.79 12.70 13.40
CA ALA A 554 26.81 13.18 14.78
C ALA A 554 25.51 12.79 15.49
N VAL A 555 25.62 12.09 16.61
CA VAL A 555 24.50 11.57 17.41
C VAL A 555 24.60 12.15 18.81
N VAL A 556 23.52 12.78 19.26
CA VAL A 556 23.39 13.26 20.62
C VAL A 556 23.01 12.09 21.52
N SER A 557 23.73 11.92 22.63
CA SER A 557 23.41 10.99 23.71
C SER A 557 23.19 11.74 25.03
N THR A 558 22.14 11.39 25.77
CA THR A 558 21.85 11.95 27.10
C THR A 558 21.13 10.93 27.97
N GLU A 559 21.24 11.05 29.30
CA GLU A 559 20.37 10.27 30.17
C GLU A 559 18.92 10.78 30.08
N THR A 560 17.98 9.84 30.12
CA THR A 560 16.54 10.12 29.99
C THR A 560 16.01 11.10 31.06
N ARG A 561 16.65 11.22 32.23
CA ARG A 561 16.29 12.21 33.27
C ARG A 561 16.48 13.66 32.84
N HIS A 562 17.33 13.93 31.84
CA HIS A 562 17.58 15.27 31.33
C HIS A 562 16.62 15.65 30.19
N LEU A 563 15.80 14.71 29.72
CA LEU A 563 14.79 14.93 28.69
C LEU A 563 13.55 15.60 29.27
N GLN A 564 13.03 16.60 28.57
CA GLN A 564 11.77 17.26 28.91
C GLN A 564 10.95 17.52 27.65
N ARG A 565 9.63 17.34 27.76
CA ARG A 565 8.70 17.71 26.67
C ARG A 565 8.65 19.23 26.53
N ILE A 566 8.58 19.70 25.29
CA ILE A 566 8.27 21.11 25.00
C ILE A 566 6.74 21.26 24.97
N PRO A 567 6.12 22.01 25.90
CA PRO A 567 4.67 22.18 25.91
C PRO A 567 4.16 22.76 24.59
N GLY A 568 3.12 22.13 24.01
CA GLY A 568 2.50 22.57 22.76
C GLY A 568 3.23 22.17 21.48
N ALA A 569 4.42 21.54 21.54
CA ALA A 569 5.19 21.22 20.34
C ALA A 569 4.78 19.93 19.60
N GLY A 570 3.90 19.14 20.20
CA GLY A 570 3.49 17.83 19.69
C GLY A 570 4.33 16.69 20.26
N ALA A 571 3.85 15.45 20.08
CA ALA A 571 4.57 14.25 20.52
C ALA A 571 5.92 14.12 19.79
N GLY A 572 6.94 13.62 20.50
CA GLY A 572 8.28 13.37 19.96
C GLY A 572 9.23 14.57 20.03
N VAL A 573 8.75 15.79 20.31
CA VAL A 573 9.60 16.98 20.42
C VAL A 573 10.09 17.17 21.86
N LEU A 574 11.38 16.95 22.07
CA LEU A 574 12.04 17.00 23.38
C LEU A 574 13.12 18.09 23.42
N ARG A 575 13.37 18.62 24.62
CA ARG A 575 14.56 19.41 24.96
C ARG A 575 15.43 18.63 25.94
N PHE A 576 16.73 18.82 25.87
CA PHE A 576 17.71 18.24 26.80
C PHE A 576 18.65 19.34 27.32
N ARG A 577 19.29 19.11 28.48
CA ARG A 577 20.20 20.08 29.13
C ARG A 577 21.66 19.68 29.07
N GLU A 578 21.93 18.40 29.30
CA GLU A 578 23.28 17.81 29.33
C GLU A 578 23.34 16.75 28.24
N SER A 579 24.34 16.79 27.37
CA SER A 579 24.46 15.82 26.28
C SER A 579 25.90 15.65 25.83
N HIS A 580 26.20 14.45 25.34
CA HIS A 580 27.45 14.11 24.69
C HIS A 580 27.18 13.85 23.21
N VAL A 581 28.15 14.15 22.35
CA VAL A 581 28.05 13.84 20.91
C VAL A 581 28.93 12.64 20.62
N LEU A 582 28.34 11.64 19.97
CA LEU A 582 28.98 10.42 19.50
C LEU A 582 28.95 10.41 17.96
N TRP A 583 29.88 9.70 17.36
CA TRP A 583 29.86 9.45 15.91
C TRP A 583 29.22 8.10 15.66
N GLY A 584 28.02 8.10 15.08
CA GLY A 584 27.33 6.88 14.68
C GLY A 584 27.67 6.49 13.23
N HIS A 585 27.76 5.20 12.98
CA HIS A 585 28.11 4.59 11.69
C HIS A 585 26.93 3.77 11.16
N PRO A 586 26.09 4.33 10.25
CA PRO A 586 24.90 3.64 9.75
C PRO A 586 25.17 2.24 9.15
N ASP A 587 26.29 2.07 8.45
CA ASP A 587 26.61 0.81 7.75
C ASP A 587 26.83 -0.37 8.70
N ALA A 588 27.23 -0.10 9.96
CA ALA A 588 27.47 -1.11 10.98
C ALA A 588 26.17 -1.78 11.50
N VAL A 589 25.00 -1.22 11.22
CA VAL A 589 23.70 -1.69 11.72
C VAL A 589 23.13 -2.86 10.91
N ALA A 590 23.55 -3.04 9.66
CA ALA A 590 22.97 -4.03 8.75
C ALA A 590 22.97 -5.49 9.29
N PRO A 591 24.03 -5.98 9.97
CA PRO A 591 24.05 -7.33 10.55
C PRO A 591 23.03 -7.52 11.69
N LEU A 592 22.85 -6.50 12.54
CA LEU A 592 21.94 -6.52 13.70
C LEU A 592 20.46 -6.55 13.29
N LEU A 593 20.12 -5.96 12.13
CA LEU A 593 18.76 -6.03 11.60
C LEU A 593 18.45 -7.37 10.93
N ARG A 594 19.48 -8.10 10.45
CA ARG A 594 19.35 -9.45 9.85
C ARG A 594 19.25 -10.56 10.89
N SER A 595 19.93 -10.44 12.04
CA SER A 595 19.88 -11.43 13.13
C SER A 595 18.52 -11.50 13.84
N LYS A 596 17.60 -10.60 13.50
CA LYS A 596 16.23 -10.56 14.04
C LYS A 596 15.25 -11.47 13.31
N ASP A 597 15.67 -12.28 12.34
CA ASP A 597 14.84 -13.37 11.81
C ASP A 597 14.70 -14.47 12.88
N PRO A 598 13.57 -14.58 13.61
CA PRO A 598 13.33 -15.68 14.51
C PRO A 598 12.64 -16.75 13.67
N GLN A 599 13.37 -17.29 12.69
CA GLN A 599 13.05 -18.53 11.97
C GLN A 599 14.28 -18.98 11.16
N GLY A 600 15.38 -19.19 11.88
CA GLY A 600 16.27 -20.31 11.57
C GLY A 600 15.60 -21.63 11.96
N GLN A 601 14.42 -21.90 11.40
CA GLN A 601 14.01 -23.25 11.09
C GLN A 601 14.26 -23.38 9.61
N ASP A 602 15.13 -24.32 9.30
CA ASP A 602 15.36 -24.86 7.98
C ASP A 602 14.03 -24.91 7.19
N PRO A 603 13.95 -24.40 5.95
CA PRO A 603 12.76 -24.51 5.08
C PRO A 603 12.50 -25.97 4.62
N SER A 604 12.88 -26.95 5.45
CA SER A 604 12.83 -28.38 5.22
C SER A 604 11.80 -29.07 6.11
N THR A 605 11.08 -28.36 6.98
CA THR A 605 10.06 -28.98 7.85
C THR A 605 9.05 -27.96 8.40
N VAL A 606 7.86 -27.90 7.78
CA VAL A 606 6.48 -27.92 8.37
C VAL A 606 5.45 -27.59 7.28
#